data_AF-A0A7S3I583-F1
#
_entry.id   AF-A0A7S3I583-F1
#
_cell.length_a   1.000
_cell.length_b   1.000
_cell.length_c   1.000
_cell.angle_alpha   90.00
_cell.angle_beta   90.00
_cell.angle_gamma   90.00
#
_symmetry.space_group_name_H-M   'P 1'
#
loop_
_entity.id
_entity.type
_entity.pdbx_description
1 polymer ?
#
loop_
_entity_poly.entity_id
_entity_poly.type
_entity_poly.pdbx_seq_one_letter_code
_entity_poly.pdbx_strand_id
1 'polypeptide(L)'
;EKIIKAIAATGVNMIVCGQAVGELALHFCEKHKIMVMKCPSKFELRRICRTTGASTLVRMEPPTPEDIGSCSHVHVREIGSTMCTIIEQEGEEGSQVATIVVRGSSPNIMDDVERAIDDGV
;
A
#
# COMPACT_ATOMS: atom_id res chain seq x y z
N GLU A 1 -11.93 19.80 -2.24
CA GLU A 1 -11.47 20.34 -0.95
C GLU A 1 -12.19 19.76 0.28
N LYS A 2 -13.52 19.97 0.44
CA LYS A 2 -14.25 19.51 1.65
C LYS A 2 -14.02 18.05 2.03
N ILE A 3 -14.02 17.15 1.04
CA ILE A 3 -13.81 15.70 1.24
C ILE A 3 -12.40 15.40 1.75
N ILE A 4 -11.37 15.91 1.08
CA ILE A 4 -9.96 15.68 1.46
C ILE A 4 -9.68 16.28 2.84
N LYS A 5 -10.26 17.44 3.15
CA LYS A 5 -10.18 18.04 4.48
C LYS A 5 -10.84 17.17 5.55
N ALA A 6 -11.96 16.53 5.23
CA ALA A 6 -12.62 15.60 6.15
C ALA A 6 -11.79 14.32 6.38
N ILE A 7 -11.16 13.78 5.33
CA ILE A 7 -10.23 12.64 5.43
C ILE A 7 -8.96 13.04 6.22
N ALA A 8 -8.43 14.24 6.00
CA ALA A 8 -7.31 14.75 6.79
C ALA A 8 -7.68 14.89 8.27
N ALA A 9 -8.93 15.24 8.58
CA ALA A 9 -9.41 15.36 9.95
C ALA A 9 -9.55 14.02 10.69
N THR A 10 -9.66 12.88 9.97
CA THR A 10 -9.66 11.55 10.59
C THR A 10 -8.25 11.07 10.98
N GLY A 11 -7.20 11.82 10.63
CA GLY A 11 -5.81 11.48 10.99
C GLY A 11 -5.12 10.51 10.02
N VAL A 12 -5.69 10.29 8.83
CA VAL A 12 -5.09 9.42 7.81
C VAL A 12 -3.84 10.07 7.22
N ASN A 13 -2.74 9.33 7.19
CA ASN A 13 -1.44 9.77 6.65
C ASN A 13 -1.17 9.25 5.22
N MET A 14 -1.83 8.18 4.81
CA MET A 14 -1.66 7.54 3.50
C MET A 14 -3.01 7.15 2.89
N ILE A 15 -3.19 7.44 1.60
CA ILE A 15 -4.34 7.01 0.80
C ILE A 15 -3.84 6.11 -0.33
N VAL A 16 -4.44 4.93 -0.46
CA VAL A 16 -4.19 4.01 -1.57
C VAL A 16 -5.36 4.06 -2.54
N CYS A 17 -5.11 4.42 -3.79
CA CYS A 17 -6.13 4.54 -4.83
C CYS A 17 -5.95 3.46 -5.91
N GLY A 18 -7.06 2.81 -6.27
CA GLY A 18 -7.07 1.85 -7.38
C GLY A 18 -7.03 2.48 -8.77
N GLN A 19 -7.38 3.76 -8.86
CA GLN A 19 -7.51 4.50 -10.11
C GLN A 19 -6.67 5.78 -10.06
N ALA A 20 -6.60 6.48 -11.20
CA ALA A 20 -5.94 7.77 -11.27
C ALA A 20 -6.62 8.79 -10.35
N VAL A 21 -5.80 9.61 -9.68
CA VAL A 21 -6.26 10.71 -8.82
C VAL A 21 -6.10 12.01 -9.59
N GLY A 22 -7.10 12.89 -9.52
CA GLY A 22 -7.04 14.19 -10.17
C GLY A 22 -5.96 15.10 -9.57
N GLU A 23 -5.34 15.93 -10.39
CA GLU A 23 -4.23 16.81 -9.98
C GLU A 23 -4.60 17.78 -8.85
N LEU A 24 -5.80 18.37 -8.92
CA LEU A 24 -6.33 19.21 -7.84
C LEU A 24 -6.45 18.44 -6.52
N ALA A 25 -6.82 17.16 -6.56
CA ALA A 25 -6.91 16.35 -5.35
C ALA A 25 -5.53 16.07 -4.77
N LEU A 26 -4.53 15.75 -5.60
CA LEU A 26 -3.14 15.57 -5.18
C LEU A 26 -2.59 16.84 -4.51
N HIS A 27 -2.87 18.01 -5.07
CA HIS A 27 -2.46 19.29 -4.47
C HIS A 27 -3.02 19.48 -3.05
N PHE A 28 -4.30 19.14 -2.83
CA PHE A 28 -4.88 19.21 -1.49
C PHE A 28 -4.32 18.13 -0.55
N CYS A 29 -4.05 16.91 -1.03
CA CYS A 29 -3.41 15.87 -0.23
C CYS A 29 -2.02 16.30 0.23
N GLU A 30 -1.22 16.91 -0.66
CA GLU A 30 0.11 17.44 -0.34
C GLU A 30 0.06 18.53 0.74
N LYS A 31 -0.90 19.45 0.64
CA LYS A 31 -1.13 20.48 1.66
C LYS A 31 -1.42 19.89 3.04
N HIS A 32 -2.04 18.72 3.09
CA HIS A 32 -2.36 17.98 4.31
C HIS A 32 -1.31 16.93 4.68
N LYS A 33 -0.18 16.85 3.96
CA LYS A 33 0.90 15.86 4.15
C LYS A 33 0.41 14.41 4.08
N ILE A 34 -0.53 14.13 3.18
CA ILE A 34 -1.07 12.80 2.95
C ILE A 34 -0.37 12.17 1.75
N MET A 35 0.31 11.04 1.96
CA MET A 35 0.93 10.28 0.89
C MET A 35 -0.15 9.58 0.04
N VAL A 36 -0.07 9.70 -1.29
CA VAL A 36 -1.00 9.04 -2.21
C VAL A 36 -0.27 7.98 -3.00
N MET A 37 -0.72 6.73 -2.90
CA MET A 37 -0.18 5.60 -3.67
C MET A 37 -1.21 5.09 -4.66
N LYS A 38 -0.81 4.92 -5.91
CA LYS A 38 -1.64 4.29 -6.95
C LYS A 38 -1.34 2.81 -7.03
N CYS A 39 -2.36 1.97 -6.88
CA CYS A 39 -2.24 0.51 -6.96
C CYS A 39 -3.32 -0.03 -7.94
N PRO A 40 -2.98 -0.23 -9.22
CA PRO A 40 -3.97 -0.62 -10.24
C PRO A 40 -4.45 -2.06 -10.09
N SER A 41 -3.67 -2.92 -9.44
CA SER A 41 -4.01 -4.34 -9.27
C SER A 41 -5.02 -4.54 -8.14
N LYS A 42 -6.15 -5.15 -8.47
CA LYS A 42 -7.17 -5.55 -7.47
C LYS A 42 -6.60 -6.55 -6.44
N PHE A 43 -5.65 -7.39 -6.86
CA PHE A 43 -5.05 -8.39 -5.99
C PHE A 43 -4.11 -7.74 -4.98
N GLU A 44 -3.32 -6.75 -5.40
CA GLU A 44 -2.43 -5.98 -4.51
C GLU A 44 -3.23 -5.16 -3.50
N LEU A 45 -4.29 -4.45 -3.92
CA LEU A 45 -5.17 -3.72 -2.99
C LEU A 45 -5.72 -4.63 -1.89
N ARG A 46 -6.18 -5.84 -2.26
CA ARG A 46 -6.68 -6.81 -1.29
C ARG A 46 -5.59 -7.31 -0.34
N ARG A 47 -4.34 -7.46 -0.81
CA ARG A 47 -3.20 -7.84 0.03
C ARG A 47 -2.87 -6.73 1.02
N ILE A 48 -2.80 -5.48 0.57
CA ILE A 48 -2.56 -4.32 1.43
C ILE A 48 -3.62 -4.21 2.53
N CYS A 49 -4.90 -4.32 2.18
CA CYS A 49 -6.00 -4.31 3.15
C CYS A 49 -5.90 -5.44 4.18
N ARG A 50 -5.47 -6.64 3.78
CA ARG A 50 -5.23 -7.76 4.71
C ARG A 50 -4.02 -7.52 5.63
N THR A 51 -2.98 -6.88 5.12
CA THR A 51 -1.77 -6.56 5.89
C THR A 51 -2.01 -5.44 6.91
N THR A 52 -2.76 -4.40 6.54
CA THR A 52 -2.99 -3.23 7.41
C THR A 52 -4.28 -3.31 8.22
N GLY A 53 -5.18 -4.24 7.90
CA GLY A 53 -6.53 -4.33 8.46
C GLY A 53 -7.51 -3.29 7.91
N ALA A 54 -7.13 -2.52 6.89
CA ALA A 54 -7.98 -1.48 6.31
C ALA A 54 -9.11 -2.07 5.44
N SER A 55 -10.26 -1.38 5.42
CA SER A 55 -11.38 -1.71 4.53
C SER A 55 -11.35 -0.89 3.24
N THR A 56 -11.63 -1.52 2.09
CA THR A 56 -11.74 -0.80 0.82
C THR A 56 -13.07 -0.06 0.72
N LEU A 57 -13.03 1.26 0.60
CA LEU A 57 -14.21 2.10 0.40
C LEU A 57 -14.43 2.39 -1.09
N VAL A 58 -15.67 2.26 -1.55
CA VAL A 58 -16.06 2.57 -2.95
C VAL A 58 -16.41 4.06 -3.13
N ARG A 59 -16.79 4.73 -2.03
CA ARG A 59 -17.20 6.13 -2.02
C ARG A 59 -16.14 6.99 -1.32
N MET A 60 -16.03 8.22 -1.79
CA MET A 60 -15.16 9.26 -1.21
C MET A 60 -15.86 9.92 -0.01
N GLU A 61 -16.23 9.11 0.97
CA GLU A 61 -16.78 9.54 2.25
C GLU A 61 -15.68 9.49 3.33
N PRO A 62 -15.77 10.27 4.41
CA PRO A 62 -14.81 10.19 5.50
C PRO A 62 -14.81 8.77 6.07
N PRO A 63 -13.64 8.09 6.15
CA PRO A 63 -13.57 6.73 6.66
C PRO A 63 -13.97 6.70 8.14
N THR A 64 -14.65 5.63 8.55
CA THR A 64 -14.86 5.38 9.98
C THR A 64 -13.57 4.87 10.62
N PRO A 65 -13.41 4.97 11.95
CA PRO A 65 -12.22 4.42 12.63
C PRO A 65 -12.01 2.92 12.37
N GLU A 66 -13.07 2.16 12.09
CA GLU A 66 -13.02 0.73 11.78
C GLU A 66 -12.49 0.44 10.37
N ASP A 67 -12.58 1.41 9.45
CA ASP A 67 -12.09 1.26 8.08
C ASP A 67 -10.59 1.60 7.96
N ILE A 68 -10.04 2.29 8.95
CA ILE A 68 -8.66 2.79 8.95
C ILE A 68 -7.73 1.68 9.44
N GLY A 69 -6.89 1.18 8.54
CA GLY A 69 -5.80 0.27 8.91
C GLY A 69 -4.61 0.99 9.51
N SER A 70 -3.72 0.23 10.13
CA SER A 70 -2.46 0.73 10.70
C SER A 70 -1.26 0.03 10.07
N CYS A 71 -0.13 0.74 10.00
CA CYS A 71 1.15 0.17 9.62
C CYS A 71 2.29 0.80 10.44
N SER A 72 3.33 0.03 10.73
CA SER A 72 4.47 0.50 11.52
C SER A 72 5.32 1.48 10.71
N HIS A 73 5.73 1.07 9.50
CA HIS A 73 6.57 1.89 8.64
C HIS A 73 6.14 1.82 7.17
N VAL A 74 6.13 3.00 6.53
CA VAL A 74 5.99 3.12 5.08
C VAL A 74 7.14 3.97 4.58
N HIS A 75 7.94 3.43 3.69
CA HIS A 75 9.06 4.16 3.10
C HIS A 75 9.29 3.73 1.65
N VAL A 76 9.98 4.57 0.90
CA VAL A 76 10.37 4.27 -0.48
C VAL A 76 11.86 3.91 -0.48
N ARG A 77 12.19 2.75 -1.05
CA ARG A 77 13.55 2.24 -1.15
C ARG A 77 13.85 1.81 -2.58
N GLU A 78 15.06 2.08 -3.02
CA GLU A 78 15.55 1.58 -4.29
C GLU A 78 16.01 0.12 -4.18
N ILE A 79 15.45 -0.75 -5.03
CA ILE A 79 15.82 -2.16 -5.15
C ILE A 79 16.10 -2.44 -6.63
N GLY A 80 17.36 -2.74 -6.97
CA GLY A 80 17.73 -3.09 -8.35
C GLY A 80 17.35 -2.03 -9.37
N SER A 81 17.65 -0.76 -9.07
CA SER A 81 17.34 0.40 -9.91
C SER A 81 15.86 0.75 -10.04
N THR A 82 14.99 0.11 -9.25
CA THR A 82 13.55 0.41 -9.19
C THR A 82 13.19 0.99 -7.84
N MET A 83 12.42 2.09 -7.83
CA MET A 83 11.89 2.66 -6.60
C MET A 83 10.66 1.85 -6.16
N CYS A 84 10.77 1.22 -5.01
CA CYS A 84 9.71 0.38 -4.43
C CYS A 84 9.18 1.04 -3.16
N THR A 85 7.86 1.15 -3.03
CA THR A 85 7.21 1.53 -1.77
C THR A 85 7.08 0.28 -0.90
N ILE A 86 7.72 0.29 0.26
CA ILE A 86 7.71 -0.82 1.22
C ILE A 86 6.78 -0.45 2.36
N ILE A 87 5.84 -1.34 2.65
CA ILE A 87 4.93 -1.26 3.79
C ILE A 87 5.36 -2.37 4.75
N GLU A 88 5.94 -1.98 5.89
CA GLU A 88 6.43 -2.88 6.92
C GLU A 88 5.50 -2.84 8.12
N GLN A 89 5.12 -4.03 8.56
CA GLN A 89 4.30 -4.24 9.75
C GLN A 89 5.15 -4.94 10.80
N GLU A 90 5.58 -4.17 11.80
CA GLU A 90 6.30 -4.65 12.98
C GLU A 90 5.31 -4.72 14.16
N GLY A 91 5.06 -5.92 14.69
CA GLY A 91 4.19 -6.10 15.85
C GLY A 91 3.85 -7.56 16.18
N GLU A 92 3.44 -7.82 17.43
CA GLU A 92 3.04 -9.15 17.94
C GLU A 92 1.79 -9.72 17.24
N GLU A 93 0.94 -8.87 16.67
CA GLU A 93 -0.28 -9.30 15.96
C GLU A 93 0.00 -9.93 14.59
N GLY A 94 1.22 -9.79 14.07
CA GLY A 94 1.67 -10.41 12.82
C GLY A 94 0.95 -9.87 11.57
N SER A 95 1.65 -9.86 10.43
CA SER A 95 0.99 -9.65 9.14
C SER A 95 0.45 -10.98 8.62
N GLN A 96 -0.81 -11.00 8.17
CA GLN A 96 -1.38 -12.17 7.49
C GLN A 96 -0.76 -12.43 6.10
N VAL A 97 -0.03 -11.45 5.55
CA VAL A 97 0.57 -11.53 4.22
C VAL A 97 2.01 -11.04 4.29
N ALA A 98 2.94 -11.89 3.85
CA ALA A 98 4.34 -11.53 3.66
C ALA A 98 4.68 -11.42 2.18
N THR A 99 5.61 -10.54 1.84
CA THR A 99 6.14 -10.38 0.48
C THR A 99 7.62 -10.71 0.50
N ILE A 100 8.05 -11.65 -0.34
CA ILE A 100 9.45 -12.02 -0.50
C ILE A 100 10.00 -11.32 -1.74
N VAL A 101 11.11 -10.60 -1.59
CA VAL A 101 11.80 -9.95 -2.72
C VAL A 101 12.91 -10.87 -3.21
N VAL A 102 12.66 -11.56 -4.34
CA VAL A 102 13.64 -12.41 -5.01
C VAL A 102 14.54 -11.55 -5.91
N ARG A 103 15.86 -11.79 -5.86
CA ARG A 103 16.84 -11.14 -6.74
C ARG A 103 17.72 -12.19 -7.39
N GLY A 104 17.92 -12.08 -8.70
CA GLY A 104 18.75 -12.99 -9.49
C GLY A 104 19.54 -12.25 -10.57
N SER A 105 20.54 -12.93 -11.12
CA SER A 105 21.39 -12.40 -12.21
C SER A 105 20.73 -12.50 -13.59
N SER A 106 19.78 -13.43 -13.77
CA SER A 106 19.01 -13.62 -15.00
C SER A 106 17.54 -13.88 -14.68
N PRO A 107 16.61 -13.53 -15.58
CA PRO A 107 15.18 -13.79 -15.38
C PRO A 107 14.88 -15.28 -15.21
N ASN A 108 15.54 -16.15 -15.97
CA ASN A 108 15.34 -17.60 -15.88
C ASN A 108 15.59 -18.15 -14.47
N ILE A 109 16.63 -17.67 -13.78
CA ILE A 109 16.93 -18.09 -12.40
C ILE A 109 15.86 -17.57 -11.44
N MET A 110 15.36 -16.35 -11.65
CA MET A 110 14.31 -15.78 -10.80
C MET A 110 13.00 -16.57 -10.94
N ASP A 111 12.62 -16.93 -12.16
CA ASP A 111 11.41 -17.73 -12.42
C ASP A 111 11.49 -19.12 -11.77
N ASP A 112 12.67 -19.76 -11.84
CA ASP A 112 12.88 -21.06 -11.19
C ASP A 112 12.84 -20.95 -9.66
N VAL A 113 13.39 -19.88 -9.09
CA VAL A 113 13.34 -19.62 -7.63
C VAL A 113 11.92 -19.28 -7.17
N GLU A 114 11.15 -18.50 -7.93
CA GLU A 114 9.75 -18.20 -7.64
C GLU A 114 8.94 -19.50 -7.55
N ARG A 115 9.08 -20.39 -8.53
CA ARG A 115 8.43 -21.71 -8.51
C ARG A 115 8.86 -22.57 -7.32
N ALA A 116 10.14 -22.58 -6.99
CA ALA A 116 10.64 -23.34 -5.86
C ALA A 116 10.10 -22.82 -4.51
N ILE A 117 9.85 -21.50 -4.39
CA ILE A 117 9.21 -20.90 -3.23
C ILE A 117 7.72 -21.27 -3.20
N ASP A 118 7.02 -21.15 -4.33
CA ASP A 118 5.60 -21.50 -4.44
C ASP A 118 5.33 -22.99 -4.15
N ASP A 119 6.23 -23.89 -4.57
CA ASP A 119 6.14 -25.33 -4.26
C ASP A 119 6.43 -25.63 -2.78
N GLY A 120 7.14 -24.74 -2.09
CA GLY A 120 7.55 -24.91 -0.69
C GLY A 120 6.57 -24.35 0.35
N VAL A 121 5.67 -23.45 -0.07
CA VAL A 121 4.68 -22.77 0.79
C VAL A 121 3.35 -23.51 0.77
#